data_AF-A0A2S5TBW4-F1
#
_entry.id   AF-A0A2S5TBW4-F1
#
_cell.length_a   1.000
_cell.length_b   1.000
_cell.length_c   1.000
_cell.angle_alpha   90.00
_cell.angle_beta   90.00
_cell.angle_gamma   90.00
#
_symmetry.space_group_name_H-M   'P 1'
#
loop_
_entity.id
_entity.type
_entity.pdbx_description
1 polymer ?
#
loop_
_entity_poly.entity_id
_entity_poly.type
_entity_poly.pdbx_seq_one_letter_code
_entity_poly.pdbx_strand_id
1 'polypeptide(L)'
;MQDSVSYEALSDTFARIGSRESPAGYHGTLCGTLCVRAPEDINLARLLDAGDEEQALRPDGQAQAELRRLCDQALRSLQDEDMGFAPLLPDDEAALAPRVQELASWCEGFLYGLASRPGLDLKKCSEEVREVLRDFSQFTQASLGDEEDLELEEGAYTELVEYVRVGAQLVFMEFRARPLPDPSESRQLH
;
A
#
# COMPACT_ATOMS: atom_id res chain seq x y z
N MET A 1 -23.93 -7.48 3.85
CA MET A 1 -22.83 -7.58 2.87
C MET A 1 -22.03 -6.31 3.05
N GLN A 2 -20.79 -6.40 3.52
CA GLN A 2 -19.95 -5.21 3.63
C GLN A 2 -19.53 -4.84 2.22
N ASP A 3 -19.87 -3.62 1.77
CA ASP A 3 -19.42 -3.09 0.47
C ASP A 3 -17.90 -2.85 0.55
N SER A 4 -17.10 -3.89 0.27
CA SER A 4 -15.65 -3.77 0.05
C SER A 4 -15.40 -2.93 -1.20
N VAL A 5 -14.48 -1.97 -1.13
CA VAL A 5 -14.05 -1.21 -2.32
C VAL A 5 -13.20 -2.16 -3.16
N SER A 6 -13.65 -2.47 -4.37
CA SER A 6 -12.89 -3.32 -5.31
C SER A 6 -11.90 -2.50 -6.12
N TYR A 7 -10.99 -3.19 -6.81
CA TYR A 7 -10.03 -2.58 -7.72
C TYR A 7 -10.73 -1.79 -8.83
N GLU A 8 -11.78 -2.37 -9.41
CA GLU A 8 -12.59 -1.80 -10.48
C GLU A 8 -13.34 -0.56 -10.01
N ALA A 9 -13.97 -0.61 -8.83
CA ALA A 9 -14.68 0.52 -8.26
C ALA A 9 -13.73 1.72 -8.01
N LEU A 10 -12.54 1.44 -7.49
CA LEU A 10 -11.53 2.48 -7.28
C LEU A 10 -10.98 3.02 -8.61
N SER A 11 -10.76 2.16 -9.59
CA SER A 11 -10.36 2.52 -10.95
C SER A 11 -11.38 3.46 -11.61
N ASP A 12 -12.67 3.14 -11.52
CA ASP A 12 -13.76 3.98 -12.03
C ASP A 12 -13.79 5.34 -11.34
N THR A 13 -13.59 5.37 -10.02
CA THR A 13 -13.52 6.64 -9.28
C THR A 13 -12.29 7.46 -9.69
N PHE A 14 -11.13 6.84 -9.91
CA PHE A 14 -9.93 7.54 -10.38
C PHE A 14 -10.12 8.13 -11.78
N ALA A 15 -10.66 7.35 -12.71
CA ALA A 15 -11.00 7.82 -14.05
C ALA A 15 -11.98 9.00 -14.02
N ARG A 16 -13.00 8.93 -13.16
CA ARG A 16 -14.03 9.97 -13.01
C ARG A 16 -13.48 11.28 -12.45
N ILE A 17 -12.53 11.22 -11.51
CA ILE A 17 -11.90 12.42 -10.93
C ILE A 17 -10.67 12.89 -11.72
N GLY A 18 -10.30 12.17 -12.80
CA GLY A 18 -9.13 12.50 -13.63
C GLY A 18 -7.79 12.18 -12.98
N SER A 19 -7.75 11.27 -11.98
CA SER A 19 -6.51 10.77 -11.43
C SER A 19 -5.81 9.82 -12.40
N ARG A 20 -4.47 9.83 -12.37
CA ARG A 20 -3.61 8.93 -13.15
C ARG A 20 -2.91 7.87 -12.30
N GLU A 21 -3.22 7.84 -11.01
CA GLU A 21 -2.66 6.86 -10.09
C GLU A 21 -3.17 5.47 -10.42
N SER A 22 -2.34 4.45 -10.19
CA SER A 22 -2.79 3.06 -10.19
C SER A 22 -3.61 2.81 -8.92
N PRO A 23 -4.77 2.11 -9.00
CA PRO A 23 -5.52 1.72 -7.81
C PRO A 23 -4.67 0.89 -6.83
N ALA A 24 -3.83 -0.02 -7.33
CA ALA A 24 -2.94 -0.81 -6.49
C ALA A 24 -1.83 0.06 -5.87
N GLY A 25 -1.20 0.95 -6.63
CA GLY A 25 -0.18 1.87 -6.12
C GLY A 25 -0.71 2.83 -5.07
N TYR A 26 -1.92 3.37 -5.26
CA TYR A 26 -2.60 4.18 -4.25
C TYR A 26 -2.87 3.36 -2.98
N HIS A 27 -3.41 2.14 -3.12
CA HIS A 27 -3.68 1.28 -1.99
C HIS A 27 -2.40 0.89 -1.24
N GLY A 28 -1.30 0.63 -1.96
CA GLY A 28 0.03 0.44 -1.40
C GLY A 28 0.45 1.65 -0.57
N THR A 29 0.39 2.85 -1.16
CA THR A 29 0.73 4.12 -0.48
C THR A 29 -0.08 4.33 0.79
N LEU A 30 -1.37 4.06 0.74
CA LEU A 30 -2.27 4.11 1.89
C LEU A 30 -1.83 3.11 2.97
N CYS A 31 -1.57 1.85 2.62
CA CYS A 31 -1.13 0.81 3.57
C CYS A 31 0.22 1.14 4.21
N GLY A 32 1.21 1.59 3.43
CA GLY A 32 2.51 2.03 3.94
C GLY A 32 2.37 3.22 4.90
N THR A 33 1.52 4.20 4.54
CA THR A 33 1.24 5.35 5.42
C THR A 33 0.55 4.92 6.72
N LEU A 34 -0.38 3.96 6.65
CA LEU A 34 -1.06 3.39 7.82
C LEU A 34 -0.12 2.65 8.77
N CYS A 35 1.06 2.22 8.33
CA CYS A 35 2.09 1.68 9.22
C CYS A 35 2.67 2.76 10.15
N VAL A 36 2.67 4.02 9.72
CA VAL A 36 3.42 5.10 10.39
C VAL A 36 2.57 6.28 10.86
N ARG A 37 1.29 6.36 10.48
CA ARG A 37 0.36 7.43 10.87
C ARG A 37 -1.00 6.85 11.29
N ALA A 38 -1.71 7.57 12.15
CA ALA A 38 -3.10 7.25 12.46
C ALA A 38 -4.00 7.60 11.26
N PRO A 39 -5.07 6.84 10.97
CA PRO A 39 -5.91 7.07 9.79
C PRO A 39 -6.53 8.48 9.76
N GLU A 40 -6.82 9.08 10.91
CA GLU A 40 -7.32 10.45 11.06
C GLU A 40 -6.30 11.53 10.64
N ASP A 41 -5.01 11.22 10.66
CA ASP A 41 -3.94 12.15 10.29
C ASP A 41 -3.59 12.07 8.80
N ILE A 42 -4.15 11.12 8.06
CA ILE A 42 -3.88 10.88 6.64
C ILE A 42 -4.81 11.75 5.79
N ASN A 43 -4.22 12.62 4.97
CA ASN A 43 -4.95 13.31 3.93
C ASN A 43 -5.04 12.40 2.69
N LEU A 44 -6.14 11.66 2.57
CA LEU A 44 -6.36 10.67 1.51
C LEU A 44 -6.35 11.28 0.10
N ALA A 45 -6.79 12.53 -0.05
CA ALA A 45 -6.75 13.22 -1.34
C ALA A 45 -5.31 13.55 -1.76
N ARG A 46 -4.44 13.90 -0.79
CA ARG A 46 -3.02 14.15 -1.05
C ARG A 46 -2.26 12.91 -1.51
N LEU A 47 -2.73 11.72 -1.17
CA LEU A 47 -2.14 10.48 -1.67
C LEU A 47 -2.44 10.24 -3.16
N LEU A 48 -3.41 10.94 -3.75
CA LEU A 48 -3.67 10.91 -5.20
C LEU A 48 -2.72 11.81 -5.99
N ASP A 49 -1.95 12.65 -5.31
CA ASP A 49 -1.09 13.65 -5.90
C ASP A 49 0.35 13.42 -5.39
N ALA A 50 1.12 12.59 -6.10
CA ALA A 50 2.56 12.47 -5.81
C ALA A 50 3.38 13.74 -6.20
N GLY A 51 2.73 14.88 -6.49
CA GLY A 51 3.31 16.06 -7.12
C GLY A 51 2.86 17.41 -6.56
N ASP A 52 2.91 18.42 -7.44
CA ASP A 52 2.83 19.86 -7.13
C ASP A 52 1.48 20.30 -6.52
N GLU A 53 1.52 21.12 -5.45
CA GLU A 53 0.34 21.52 -4.68
C GLU A 53 -0.68 22.32 -5.50
N GLU A 54 -0.21 23.02 -6.54
CA GLU A 54 -1.05 23.81 -7.45
C GLU A 54 -1.91 22.95 -8.40
N GLN A 55 -1.50 21.71 -8.68
CA GLN A 55 -2.23 20.77 -9.54
C GLN A 55 -3.00 19.72 -8.76
N ALA A 56 -2.98 19.82 -7.43
CA ALA A 56 -3.54 18.79 -6.59
C ALA A 56 -5.03 18.56 -6.87
N LEU A 57 -5.40 17.31 -7.06
CA LEU A 57 -6.77 16.87 -7.25
C LEU A 57 -7.65 17.30 -6.08
N ARG A 58 -8.92 17.57 -6.40
CA ARG A 58 -9.97 17.88 -5.44
C ARG A 58 -11.10 16.89 -5.67
N PRO A 59 -10.98 15.65 -5.14
CA PRO A 59 -12.02 14.64 -5.30
C PRO A 59 -13.35 15.17 -4.76
N ASP A 60 -14.44 14.84 -5.44
CA ASP A 60 -15.78 15.18 -4.98
C ASP A 60 -16.17 14.37 -3.73
N GLY A 61 -17.32 14.69 -3.14
CA GLY A 61 -17.78 14.04 -1.91
C GLY A 61 -17.95 12.52 -2.04
N GLN A 62 -18.29 12.02 -3.23
CA GLN A 62 -18.40 10.59 -3.48
C GLN A 62 -17.02 9.92 -3.49
N ALA A 63 -16.05 10.48 -4.23
CA ALA A 63 -14.68 9.97 -4.23
C ALA A 63 -14.07 10.01 -2.82
N GLN A 64 -14.26 11.10 -2.08
CA GLN A 64 -13.78 11.20 -0.69
C GLN A 64 -14.36 10.11 0.22
N ALA A 65 -15.67 9.83 0.09
CA ALA A 65 -16.33 8.78 0.86
C ALA A 65 -15.78 7.38 0.51
N GLU A 66 -15.49 7.13 -0.77
CA GLU A 66 -14.91 5.86 -1.23
C GLU A 66 -13.47 5.67 -0.77
N LEU A 67 -12.62 6.70 -0.88
CA LEU A 67 -11.26 6.67 -0.32
C LEU A 67 -11.28 6.42 1.19
N ARG A 68 -12.23 7.02 1.92
CA ARG A 68 -12.37 6.78 3.36
C ARG A 68 -12.75 5.33 3.64
N ARG A 69 -13.68 4.75 2.88
CA ARG A 69 -14.07 3.34 3.02
C ARG A 69 -12.88 2.42 2.75
N LEU A 70 -12.08 2.72 1.73
CA LEU A 70 -10.85 1.98 1.43
C LEU A 70 -9.85 2.06 2.59
N CYS A 71 -9.63 3.25 3.16
CA CYS A 71 -8.79 3.43 4.35
C CYS A 71 -9.26 2.60 5.54
N ASP A 72 -10.57 2.59 5.81
CA ASP A 72 -11.15 1.80 6.88
C ASP A 72 -11.01 0.29 6.63
N GLN A 73 -11.13 -0.14 5.38
CA GLN A 73 -10.97 -1.54 4.98
C GLN A 73 -9.52 -1.99 5.13
N ALA A 74 -8.58 -1.23 4.57
CA ALA A 74 -7.15 -1.50 4.65
C ALA A 74 -6.67 -1.55 6.11
N LEU A 75 -7.11 -0.60 6.95
CA LEU A 75 -6.74 -0.62 8.36
C LEU A 75 -7.29 -1.85 9.09
N ARG A 76 -8.57 -2.19 8.88
CA ARG A 76 -9.19 -3.37 9.51
C ARG A 76 -8.47 -4.65 9.11
N SER A 77 -8.15 -4.81 7.83
CA SER A 77 -7.53 -6.03 7.33
C SER A 77 -6.05 -6.14 7.70
N LEU A 78 -5.30 -5.02 7.75
CA LEU A 78 -3.94 -5.00 8.30
C LEU A 78 -3.88 -5.37 9.79
N GLN A 79 -4.93 -5.04 10.55
CA GLN A 79 -5.08 -5.38 11.97
C GLN A 79 -5.60 -6.80 12.22
N ASP A 80 -6.01 -7.52 11.18
CA ASP A 80 -6.67 -8.82 11.31
C ASP A 80 -5.70 -9.90 11.81
N GLU A 81 -6.01 -10.48 12.97
CA GLU A 81 -5.22 -11.53 13.62
C GLU A 81 -5.24 -12.84 12.82
N ASP A 82 -6.30 -13.09 12.03
CA ASP A 82 -6.41 -14.25 11.15
C ASP A 82 -5.61 -14.09 9.85
N MET A 83 -4.79 -13.03 9.75
CA MET A 83 -4.05 -12.67 8.55
C MET A 83 -4.97 -12.57 7.34
N GLY A 84 -6.01 -11.74 7.42
CA GLY A 84 -7.02 -11.55 6.36
C GLY A 84 -6.70 -10.42 5.36
N PHE A 85 -5.56 -9.73 5.50
CA PHE A 85 -5.16 -8.68 4.56
C PHE A 85 -5.03 -9.23 3.14
N ALA A 86 -5.36 -8.42 2.13
CA ALA A 86 -5.07 -8.68 0.73
C ALA A 86 -4.68 -7.36 0.04
N PRO A 87 -3.62 -7.32 -0.79
CA PRO A 87 -3.36 -6.17 -1.64
C PRO A 87 -4.50 -6.00 -2.66
N LEU A 88 -4.94 -4.76 -2.86
CA LEU A 88 -5.91 -4.40 -3.88
C LEU A 88 -5.25 -4.51 -5.26
N LEU A 89 -5.63 -5.52 -6.03
CA LEU A 89 -5.07 -5.87 -7.33
C LEU A 89 -6.21 -6.16 -8.33
N PRO A 90 -5.95 -6.15 -9.65
CA PRO A 90 -6.92 -6.63 -10.64
C PRO A 90 -7.33 -8.08 -10.36
N ASP A 91 -8.57 -8.42 -10.71
CA ASP A 91 -9.07 -9.79 -10.67
C ASP A 91 -8.22 -10.75 -11.54
N ASP A 92 -8.21 -12.03 -11.17
CA ASP A 92 -7.51 -13.11 -11.87
C ASP A 92 -8.03 -13.33 -13.31
N GLU A 93 -9.21 -12.82 -13.67
CA GLU A 93 -9.67 -12.75 -15.07
C GLU A 93 -8.80 -11.82 -15.94
N ALA A 94 -8.04 -10.90 -15.35
CA ALA A 94 -7.11 -10.05 -16.09
C ALA A 94 -5.87 -10.85 -16.54
N ALA A 95 -5.26 -10.41 -17.65
CA ALA A 95 -4.00 -10.99 -18.10
C ALA A 95 -2.93 -10.89 -16.99
N LEU A 96 -2.02 -11.86 -16.93
CA LEU A 96 -0.97 -11.89 -15.91
C LEU A 96 -0.09 -10.64 -15.93
N ALA A 97 0.23 -10.15 -17.13
CA ALA A 97 1.13 -9.02 -17.29
C ALA A 97 0.71 -7.73 -16.55
N PRO A 98 -0.52 -7.21 -16.72
CA PRO A 98 -1.00 -6.07 -15.94
C PRO A 98 -1.12 -6.38 -14.44
N ARG A 99 -1.46 -7.61 -14.05
CA ARG A 99 -1.49 -8.04 -12.64
C ARG A 99 -0.12 -7.95 -11.96
N VAL A 100 0.94 -8.35 -12.65
CA VAL A 100 2.33 -8.20 -12.18
C VAL A 100 2.72 -6.72 -12.08
N GLN A 101 2.34 -5.89 -13.06
CA GLN A 101 2.61 -4.46 -13.02
C GLN A 101 1.90 -3.76 -11.85
N GLU A 102 0.65 -4.12 -11.55
CA GLU A 102 -0.10 -3.59 -10.42
C GLU A 102 0.47 -4.07 -9.07
N LEU A 103 0.99 -5.31 -8.98
CA LEU A 103 1.70 -5.78 -7.79
C LEU A 103 3.00 -4.99 -7.54
N ALA A 104 3.77 -4.73 -8.59
CA ALA A 104 4.96 -3.88 -8.51
C ALA A 104 4.60 -2.46 -8.07
N SER A 105 3.53 -1.89 -8.65
CA SER A 105 3.01 -0.56 -8.29
C SER A 105 2.55 -0.51 -6.83
N TRP A 106 1.90 -1.58 -6.35
CA TRP A 106 1.50 -1.73 -4.95
C TRP A 106 2.73 -1.70 -4.01
N CYS A 107 3.79 -2.46 -4.34
CA CYS A 107 5.03 -2.49 -3.56
C CYS A 107 5.72 -1.12 -3.54
N GLU A 108 5.79 -0.43 -4.68
CA GLU A 108 6.34 0.92 -4.79
C GLU A 108 5.57 1.90 -3.91
N GLY A 109 4.23 1.90 -4.03
CA GLY A 109 3.35 2.70 -3.20
C GLY A 109 3.56 2.42 -1.72
N PHE A 110 3.61 1.15 -1.32
CA PHE A 110 3.83 0.77 0.08
C PHE A 110 5.12 1.35 0.65
N LEU A 111 6.23 1.24 -0.10
CA LEU A 111 7.51 1.81 0.28
C LEU A 111 7.45 3.35 0.36
N TYR A 112 6.79 4.00 -0.61
CA TYR A 112 6.59 5.45 -0.61
C TYR A 112 5.79 5.93 0.62
N GLY A 113 4.67 5.27 0.92
CA GLY A 113 3.84 5.57 2.08
C GLY A 113 4.57 5.37 3.39
N LEU A 114 5.38 4.31 3.52
CA LEU A 114 6.18 4.03 4.71
C LEU A 114 7.26 5.10 4.92
N ALA A 115 7.89 5.57 3.84
CA ALA A 115 8.90 6.61 3.85
C ALA A 115 8.36 8.00 4.27
N SER A 116 7.04 8.17 4.35
CA SER A 116 6.42 9.41 4.84
C SER A 116 6.71 9.73 6.31
N ARG A 117 7.23 8.76 7.09
CA ARG A 117 7.66 8.97 8.48
C ARG A 117 9.00 9.71 8.54
N PRO A 118 9.04 10.95 9.07
CA PRO A 118 10.30 11.67 9.23
C PRO A 118 11.24 10.92 10.18
N GLY A 119 12.51 10.78 9.78
CA GLY A 119 13.54 10.14 10.59
C GLY A 119 13.38 8.63 10.75
N LEU A 120 12.65 7.96 9.85
CA LEU A 120 12.58 6.50 9.81
C LEU A 120 13.98 5.89 9.68
N ASP A 121 14.41 5.18 10.72
CA ASP A 121 15.66 4.44 10.74
C ASP A 121 15.38 2.94 10.64
N LEU A 122 15.47 2.42 9.41
CA LEU A 122 15.26 1.01 9.10
C LEU A 122 16.22 0.08 9.85
N LYS A 123 17.38 0.58 10.32
CA LYS A 123 18.32 -0.24 11.12
C LYS A 123 17.76 -0.63 12.49
N LYS A 124 16.74 0.09 12.96
CA LYS A 124 16.03 -0.25 14.19
C LYS A 124 14.98 -1.32 13.96
N CYS A 125 14.61 -1.64 12.72
CA CYS A 125 13.65 -2.69 12.41
C CYS A 125 14.25 -4.08 12.61
N SER A 126 13.39 -5.08 12.78
CA SER A 126 13.78 -6.49 12.78
C SER A 126 14.51 -6.87 11.49
N GLU A 127 15.19 -8.02 11.48
CA GLU A 127 15.83 -8.50 10.26
C GLU A 127 14.78 -8.87 9.21
N GLU A 128 13.70 -9.49 9.66
CA GLU A 128 12.57 -9.93 8.87
C GLU A 128 11.88 -8.75 8.17
N VAL A 129 11.59 -7.65 8.88
CA VAL A 129 11.02 -6.45 8.25
C VAL A 129 11.99 -5.80 7.27
N ARG A 130 13.29 -5.77 7.57
CA ARG A 130 14.28 -5.21 6.64
C ARG A 130 14.38 -6.05 5.36
N GLU A 131 14.24 -7.37 5.48
CA GLU A 131 14.18 -8.29 4.34
C GLU A 131 12.93 -8.04 3.49
N VAL A 132 11.74 -8.03 4.10
CA VAL A 132 10.48 -7.73 3.39
C VAL A 132 10.56 -6.42 2.60
N LEU A 133 11.07 -5.34 3.23
CA LEU A 133 11.19 -4.04 2.57
C LEU A 133 12.21 -4.03 1.42
N ARG A 134 13.31 -4.78 1.56
CA ARG A 134 14.29 -4.94 0.50
C ARG A 134 13.69 -5.71 -0.68
N ASP A 135 12.95 -6.77 -0.40
CA ASP A 135 12.35 -7.63 -1.42
C ASP A 135 11.23 -6.88 -2.16
N PHE A 136 10.41 -6.10 -1.46
CA PHE A 136 9.43 -5.19 -2.09
C PHE A 136 10.14 -4.23 -3.06
N SER A 137 11.31 -3.69 -2.68
CA SER A 137 12.10 -2.81 -3.54
C SER A 137 12.72 -3.54 -4.74
N GLN A 138 12.86 -4.86 -4.69
CA GLN A 138 13.30 -5.67 -5.84
C GLN A 138 12.13 -5.93 -6.78
N PHE A 139 10.92 -6.17 -6.25
CA PHE A 139 9.71 -6.36 -7.06
C PHE A 139 9.35 -5.13 -7.91
N THR A 140 9.62 -3.91 -7.43
CA THR A 140 9.42 -2.69 -8.24
C THR A 140 10.31 -2.62 -9.48
N GLN A 141 11.39 -3.40 -9.51
CA GLN A 141 12.33 -3.48 -10.62
C GLN A 141 12.14 -4.75 -11.46
N ALA A 142 11.26 -5.66 -11.03
CA ALA A 142 10.99 -6.90 -11.73
C ALA A 142 10.23 -6.61 -13.02
N SER A 143 10.62 -7.29 -14.09
CA SER A 143 9.89 -7.34 -15.37
C SER A 143 9.53 -8.78 -15.64
N LEU A 144 8.40 -9.02 -16.30
CA LEU A 144 8.05 -10.35 -16.79
C LEU A 144 9.18 -10.87 -17.68
N GLY A 145 9.59 -12.11 -17.43
CA GLY A 145 10.50 -12.82 -18.33
C GLY A 145 9.79 -13.21 -19.63
N ASP A 146 10.57 -13.61 -20.63
CA ASP A 146 10.05 -14.32 -21.81
C ASP A 146 9.85 -15.81 -21.47
N GLU A 147 9.16 -16.14 -20.36
CA GLU A 147 8.90 -17.54 -20.01
C GLU A 147 7.74 -18.08 -20.85
N GLU A 148 7.93 -19.26 -21.45
CA GLU A 148 6.95 -19.86 -22.38
C GLU A 148 5.81 -20.61 -21.66
N ASP A 149 5.86 -20.73 -20.33
CA ASP A 149 4.92 -21.54 -19.53
C ASP A 149 4.08 -20.68 -18.56
N LEU A 150 2.91 -20.27 -19.06
CA LEU A 150 1.96 -19.43 -18.32
C LEU A 150 1.47 -20.05 -17.00
N GLU A 151 1.35 -21.38 -16.90
CA GLU A 151 0.86 -22.01 -15.65
C GLU A 151 1.88 -21.86 -14.52
N LEU A 152 3.17 -21.96 -14.85
CA LEU A 152 4.25 -21.72 -13.90
C LEU A 152 4.30 -20.25 -13.46
N GLU A 153 4.13 -19.31 -14.39
CA GLU A 153 4.13 -17.88 -14.08
C GLU A 153 2.94 -17.47 -13.16
N GLU A 154 1.74 -18.02 -13.38
CA GLU A 154 0.56 -17.79 -12.53
C GLU A 154 0.77 -18.33 -11.11
N GLY A 155 1.40 -19.51 -10.99
CA GLY A 155 1.77 -20.08 -9.69
C GLY A 155 2.76 -19.19 -8.95
N ALA A 156 3.82 -18.76 -9.63
CA ALA A 156 4.81 -17.84 -9.07
C ALA A 156 4.18 -16.51 -8.65
N TYR A 157 3.27 -15.95 -9.46
CA TYR A 157 2.54 -14.74 -9.13
C TYR A 157 1.71 -14.90 -7.85
N THR A 158 0.99 -16.01 -7.70
CA THR A 158 0.20 -16.31 -6.49
C THR A 158 1.09 -16.34 -5.24
N GLU A 159 2.28 -16.96 -5.33
CA GLU A 159 3.25 -16.98 -4.23
C GLU A 159 3.77 -15.57 -3.89
N LEU A 160 4.04 -14.74 -4.90
CA LEU A 160 4.45 -13.35 -4.70
C LEU A 160 3.36 -12.51 -4.02
N VAL A 161 2.10 -12.66 -4.44
CA VAL A 161 0.96 -11.98 -3.81
C VAL A 161 0.85 -12.38 -2.34
N GLU A 162 0.99 -13.67 -2.02
CA GLU A 162 0.95 -14.17 -0.65
C GLU A 162 2.13 -13.64 0.19
N TYR A 163 3.34 -13.59 -0.39
CA TYR A 163 4.50 -13.01 0.29
C TYR A 163 4.27 -11.52 0.60
N VAL A 164 3.77 -10.75 -0.37
CA VAL A 164 3.46 -9.32 -0.19
C VAL A 164 2.40 -9.12 0.89
N ARG A 165 1.38 -9.97 0.90
CA ARG A 165 0.29 -9.96 1.88
C ARG A 165 0.79 -10.12 3.31
N VAL A 166 1.56 -11.17 3.56
CA VAL A 166 2.14 -11.47 4.88
C VAL A 166 3.18 -10.42 5.27
N GLY A 167 4.03 -10.02 4.33
CA GLY A 167 5.04 -8.99 4.54
C GLY A 167 4.43 -7.65 4.97
N ALA A 168 3.36 -7.21 4.32
CA ALA A 168 2.65 -5.98 4.66
C ALA A 168 2.11 -5.99 6.09
N GLN A 169 1.47 -7.08 6.51
CA GLN A 169 0.97 -7.24 7.88
C GLN A 169 2.10 -7.27 8.90
N LEU A 170 3.20 -7.98 8.62
CA LEU A 170 4.37 -8.03 9.49
C LEU A 170 4.96 -6.63 9.72
N VAL A 171 5.16 -5.86 8.64
CA VAL A 171 5.64 -4.48 8.73
C VAL A 171 4.67 -3.63 9.55
N PHE A 172 3.36 -3.74 9.28
CA PHE A 172 2.35 -2.99 10.03
C PHE A 172 2.40 -3.28 11.54
N MET A 173 2.43 -4.56 11.92
CA MET A 173 2.48 -4.99 13.32
C MET A 173 3.72 -4.45 14.03
N GLU A 174 4.89 -4.55 13.41
CA GLU A 174 6.14 -4.07 14.01
C GLU A 174 6.13 -2.56 14.24
N PHE A 175 5.62 -1.79 13.28
CA PHE A 175 5.60 -0.33 13.40
C PHE A 175 4.52 0.17 14.36
N ARG A 176 3.40 -0.54 14.50
CA ARG A 176 2.34 -0.22 15.47
C ARG A 176 2.66 -0.66 16.89
N ALA A 177 3.45 -1.72 17.07
CA ALA A 177 3.92 -2.15 18.39
C ALA A 177 4.96 -1.20 19.00
N ARG A 178 5.56 -0.30 18.21
CA ARG A 178 6.49 0.73 18.68
C ARG A 178 5.73 2.00 19.03
N PRO A 179 5.66 2.43 20.30
CA PRO A 179 5.12 3.74 20.64
C PRO A 179 5.85 4.81 19.84
N LEU A 180 5.11 5.76 19.26
CA LEU A 180 5.70 7.00 18.76
C LEU A 180 6.49 7.62 19.93
N PRO A 181 7.77 7.98 19.76
CA PRO A 181 8.52 8.62 20.83
C PRO A 181 7.76 9.87 21.29
N ASP A 182 7.58 10.00 22.60
CA ASP A 182 6.82 11.10 23.19
C ASP A 182 7.51 12.43 22.83
N PRO A 183 6.82 13.40 22.19
CA PRO A 183 7.40 14.70 21.87
C PRO A 183 7.87 15.48 23.10
N SER A 184 7.51 15.06 24.32
CA SER A 184 8.02 15.61 25.57
C SER A 184 9.40 15.10 25.99
N GLU A 185 9.86 13.94 25.50
CA GLU A 185 11.22 13.43 25.79
C GLU A 185 12.30 14.26 25.06
N SER A 186 11.98 14.82 23.89
CA SER A 186 12.88 15.71 23.13
C SER A 186 13.11 17.07 23.79
N ARG A 187 12.30 17.48 24.78
CA ARG A 187 12.45 18.77 25.48
C ARG A 187 13.28 18.69 26.77
N GLN A 188 13.68 17.51 27.21
CA GLN A 188 14.48 17.35 28.43
C GLN A 188 16.00 17.27 28.18
N LEU A 189 16.43 17.34 26.91
CA LEU A 189 17.83 17.40 26.53
C LEU A 189 18.21 18.82 26.08
N HIS A 190 18.05 19.81 26.97
CA HIS A 190 18.73 21.11 26.88
C HIS A 190 18.86 21.78 28.24
#